data_AF-A0A3N5P215-F1
#
_entry.id   AF-A0A3N5P215-F1
#
_cell.length_a   1.000
_cell.length_b   1.000
_cell.length_c   1.000
_cell.angle_alpha   90.00
_cell.angle_beta   90.00
_cell.angle_gamma   90.00
#
_symmetry.space_group_name_H-M   'P 1'
#
loop_
_entity.id
_entity.type
_entity.pdbx_description
1 polymer ?
#
loop_
_entity_poly.entity_id
_entity_poly.type
_entity_poly.pdbx_seq_one_letter_code
_entity_poly.pdbx_strand_id
1 'polypeptide(L)'
;MAGISVARAIARLLEAMGTDAMFGVNGHGNWAMLDALVHETRIRCVAARAEDHAVQMADGYWRMRRRAPLPIVVTSVGPGNMNIVPAVATAFYESVALVVLAGAGATHWFDRGGMEEAYRSGPEDWVAVLKPVTKKA
;
A
#
# COMPACT_ATOMS: atom_id res chain seq x y z
N MET A 1 8.54 -21.60 19.59
CA MET A 1 8.08 -20.20 19.57
C MET A 1 7.03 -20.08 18.48
N ALA A 2 5.83 -19.58 18.79
CA ALA A 2 4.88 -19.25 17.72
C ALA A 2 5.47 -18.08 16.91
N GLY A 3 5.66 -18.27 15.60
CA GLY A 3 6.19 -17.23 14.72
C GLY A 3 5.21 -16.06 14.59
N ILE A 4 5.72 -14.84 14.44
CA ILE A 4 4.92 -13.67 14.05
C ILE A 4 4.74 -13.66 12.53
N SER A 5 3.56 -13.31 12.02
CA SER A 5 3.38 -13.12 10.58
C SER A 5 4.08 -11.84 10.11
N VAL A 6 4.48 -11.81 8.83
CA VAL A 6 5.17 -10.64 8.24
C VAL A 6 4.32 -9.37 8.37
N ALA A 7 3.02 -9.46 8.13
CA ALA A 7 2.10 -8.33 8.28
C ALA A 7 2.08 -7.76 9.70
N ARG A 8 2.05 -8.62 10.73
CA ARG A 8 2.13 -8.21 12.14
C ARG A 8 3.46 -7.56 12.48
N ALA A 9 4.56 -8.08 11.95
CA ALA A 9 5.88 -7.49 12.13
C ALA A 9 5.96 -6.09 11.50
N ILE A 10 5.45 -5.92 10.27
CA ILE A 10 5.38 -4.61 9.59
C ILE A 10 4.52 -3.62 10.39
N ALA A 11 3.32 -4.03 10.82
CA ALA A 11 2.42 -3.14 11.57
C ALA A 11 3.06 -2.62 12.85
N ARG A 12 3.70 -3.50 13.63
CA ARG A 12 4.42 -3.13 14.86
C ARG A 12 5.62 -2.22 14.58
N LEU A 13 6.34 -2.45 13.48
CA LEU A 13 7.45 -1.59 13.08
C LEU A 13 6.96 -0.18 12.73
N LEU A 14 5.87 -0.07 11.96
CA LEU A 14 5.27 1.23 11.62
C LEU A 14 4.84 1.99 12.87
N GLU A 15 4.18 1.31 13.82
CA GLU A 15 3.78 1.91 15.09
C GLU A 15 5.00 2.36 15.91
N ALA A 16 6.04 1.53 15.99
CA ALA A 16 7.30 1.88 16.67
C ALA A 16 8.04 3.06 16.02
N MET A 17 7.92 3.22 14.69
CA MET A 17 8.41 4.39 13.95
C MET A 17 7.54 5.64 14.17
N GLY A 18 6.43 5.51 14.88
CA GLY A 18 5.51 6.59 15.23
C GLY A 18 4.48 6.92 14.14
N THR A 19 4.34 6.07 13.11
CA THR A 19 3.28 6.24 12.10
C THR A 19 1.95 6.35 12.82
N ASP A 20 1.16 7.37 12.48
CA ASP A 20 -0.09 7.66 13.19
C ASP A 20 -1.33 7.57 12.32
N ALA A 21 -1.18 7.56 11.00
CA ALA A 21 -2.27 7.36 10.06
C ALA A 21 -1.89 6.44 8.89
N MET A 22 -2.85 5.60 8.52
CA MET A 22 -2.86 4.79 7.30
C MET A 22 -4.12 5.11 6.50
N PHE A 23 -4.01 5.14 5.17
CA PHE A 23 -5.11 5.35 4.24
C PHE A 23 -5.20 4.15 3.30
N GLY A 24 -6.39 3.62 3.04
CA GLY A 24 -6.48 2.46 2.14
C GLY A 24 -7.88 2.01 1.82
N VAL A 25 -7.96 1.06 0.90
CA VAL A 25 -9.19 0.35 0.52
C VAL A 25 -9.03 -1.11 0.92
N ASN A 26 -10.13 -1.72 1.38
CA ASN A 26 -10.15 -3.14 1.66
C ASN A 26 -10.15 -3.95 0.37
N GLY A 27 -9.26 -4.94 0.28
CA GLY A 27 -9.29 -5.93 -0.79
C GLY A 27 -8.62 -7.23 -0.36
N HIS A 28 -8.92 -8.31 -1.07
CA HIS A 28 -8.42 -9.66 -0.72
C HIS A 28 -6.88 -9.72 -0.64
N GLY A 29 -6.17 -8.93 -1.45
CA GLY A 29 -4.70 -8.90 -1.48
C GLY A 29 -4.05 -8.22 -0.27
N ASN A 30 -4.82 -7.55 0.59
CA ASN A 30 -4.27 -6.77 1.72
C ASN A 30 -4.89 -7.05 3.09
N TRP A 31 -5.81 -8.00 3.21
CA TRP A 31 -6.47 -8.33 4.48
C TRP A 31 -5.49 -8.59 5.62
N ALA A 32 -4.43 -9.38 5.41
CA ALA A 32 -3.45 -9.65 6.47
C ALA A 32 -2.79 -8.37 7.01
N MET A 33 -2.52 -7.39 6.14
CA MET A 33 -1.95 -6.10 6.53
C MET A 33 -2.99 -5.23 7.25
N LEU A 34 -4.23 -5.19 6.76
CA LEU A 34 -5.32 -4.47 7.39
C LEU A 34 -5.64 -5.02 8.78
N ASP A 35 -5.76 -6.34 8.93
CA ASP A 35 -6.01 -7.00 10.21
C ASP A 35 -4.92 -6.64 11.22
N ALA A 36 -3.65 -6.71 10.81
CA ALA A 36 -2.52 -6.36 11.67
C ALA A 36 -2.55 -4.88 12.09
N LEU A 37 -2.86 -3.96 11.17
CA LEU A 37 -2.92 -2.53 11.48
C LEU A 37 -4.11 -2.20 12.39
N VAL A 38 -5.29 -2.74 12.09
CA VAL A 38 -6.55 -2.42 12.80
C VAL A 38 -6.59 -3.04 14.19
N HIS A 39 -6.11 -4.27 14.35
CA HIS A 39 -6.28 -5.03 15.59
C HIS A 39 -5.05 -5.02 16.52
N GLU A 40 -3.86 -4.70 16.02
CA GLU A 40 -2.62 -4.79 16.81
C GLU A 40 -1.90 -3.47 17.02
N THR A 41 -2.38 -2.37 16.44
CA THR A 41 -1.75 -1.06 16.58
C THR A 41 -2.77 0.01 16.94
N ARG A 42 -2.27 1.18 17.32
CA ARG A 42 -3.05 2.41 17.53
C ARG A 42 -3.01 3.34 16.32
N ILE A 43 -2.49 2.87 15.17
CA ILE A 43 -2.45 3.64 13.93
C ILE A 43 -3.88 3.91 13.48
N ARG A 44 -4.20 5.17 13.22
CA ARG A 44 -5.52 5.54 12.70
C ARG A 44 -5.68 5.02 11.27
N CYS A 45 -6.48 3.97 11.11
CA CYS A 45 -6.80 3.40 9.80
C CYS A 45 -7.99 4.17 9.19
N VAL A 46 -7.76 4.86 8.08
CA VAL A 46 -8.74 5.67 7.39
C VAL A 46 -9.14 4.99 6.08
N ALA A 47 -10.37 4.50 6.02
CA ALA A 47 -10.91 3.86 4.82
C ALA A 47 -11.18 4.91 3.72
N ALA A 48 -10.62 4.68 2.55
CA ALA A 48 -10.96 5.39 1.31
C ALA A 48 -12.08 4.64 0.56
N ARG A 49 -12.70 5.33 -0.41
CA ARG A 49 -13.74 4.75 -1.27
C ARG A 49 -13.22 4.29 -2.63
N ALA A 50 -12.04 4.75 -3.01
CA ALA A 50 -11.29 4.36 -4.20
C ALA A 50 -9.80 4.40 -3.86
N GLU A 51 -8.98 3.61 -4.56
CA GLU A 51 -7.57 3.45 -4.22
C GLU A 51 -6.77 4.74 -4.48
N ASP A 52 -7.07 5.46 -5.55
CA ASP A 52 -6.47 6.76 -5.86
C ASP A 52 -6.77 7.81 -4.77
N HIS A 53 -7.98 7.80 -4.22
CA HIS A 53 -8.35 8.65 -3.10
C HIS A 53 -7.51 8.36 -1.86
N ALA A 54 -7.16 7.10 -1.59
CA ALA A 54 -6.27 6.77 -0.46
C ALA A 54 -4.91 7.46 -0.60
N VAL A 55 -4.35 7.50 -1.81
CA VAL A 55 -3.10 8.20 -2.09
C VAL A 55 -3.27 9.71 -1.95
N GLN A 56 -4.35 10.29 -2.49
CA GLN A 56 -4.61 11.73 -2.39
C GLN A 56 -4.86 12.19 -0.94
N MET A 57 -5.50 11.35 -0.12
CA MET A 57 -5.64 11.61 1.32
C MET A 57 -4.28 11.60 2.03
N ALA A 58 -3.42 10.63 1.71
CA ALA A 58 -2.06 10.58 2.23
C ALA A 58 -1.21 11.78 1.77
N ASP A 59 -1.37 12.22 0.52
CA ASP A 59 -0.76 13.43 0.00
C ASP A 59 -1.16 14.65 0.83
N GLY A 60 -2.47 14.93 0.93
CA GLY A 60 -2.97 16.04 1.73
C GLY A 60 -2.49 15.99 3.18
N TYR A 61 -2.46 14.79 3.77
CA TYR A 61 -1.95 14.56 5.12
C TYR A 61 -0.46 14.93 5.26
N TRP A 62 0.37 14.51 4.31
CA TRP A 62 1.79 14.89 4.27
C TRP A 62 1.96 16.40 4.14
N ARG A 63 1.20 17.06 3.24
CA ARG A 63 1.31 18.50 3.03
C ARG A 63 0.94 19.32 4.26
N MET A 64 -0.02 18.85 5.06
CA MET A 64 -0.40 19.51 6.31
C MET A 64 0.65 19.34 7.42
N ARG A 65 1.36 18.21 7.45
CA ARG A 65 2.32 17.91 8.52
C ARG A 65 3.76 18.29 8.21
N ARG A 66 4.21 18.01 6.98
CA ARG A 66 5.58 18.19 6.47
C ARG A 66 6.68 17.70 7.42
N ARG A 67 6.42 16.61 8.13
CA ARG A 67 7.37 16.01 9.08
C ARG A 67 7.18 14.51 9.15
N ALA A 68 8.25 13.79 9.43
CA ALA A 68 8.21 12.38 9.73
C ALA A 68 7.31 12.10 10.95
N PRO A 69 6.72 10.89 11.05
CA PRO A 69 6.80 9.78 10.09
C PRO A 69 5.90 9.97 8.85
N LEU A 70 6.18 9.20 7.79
CA LEU A 70 5.46 9.29 6.52
C LEU A 70 4.04 8.68 6.64
N PRO A 71 3.04 9.23 5.94
CA PRO A 71 1.74 8.57 5.81
C PRO A 71 1.88 7.28 5.01
N ILE A 72 1.12 6.27 5.43
CA ILE A 72 1.10 4.96 4.80
C ILE A 72 -0.16 4.82 3.97
N VAL A 73 -0.02 4.36 2.73
CA VAL A 73 -1.11 3.93 1.87
C VAL A 73 -1.10 2.40 1.83
N VAL A 74 -2.25 1.75 1.95
CA VAL A 74 -2.39 0.31 1.77
C VAL A 74 -3.37 0.02 0.64
N THR A 75 -2.92 -0.71 -0.39
CA THR A 75 -3.74 -1.10 -1.55
C THR A 75 -3.85 -2.61 -1.65
N SER A 76 -4.81 -3.10 -2.44
CA SER A 76 -5.01 -4.53 -2.71
C SER A 76 -3.98 -5.03 -3.74
N VAL A 77 -4.39 -5.91 -4.65
CA VAL A 77 -3.60 -6.42 -5.78
C VAL A 77 -4.28 -6.02 -7.10
N GLY A 78 -3.60 -6.24 -8.23
CA GLY A 78 -4.21 -6.16 -9.56
C GLY A 78 -4.84 -4.79 -9.85
N PRO A 79 -6.16 -4.71 -10.13
CA PRO A 79 -6.85 -3.44 -10.38
C PRO A 79 -6.61 -2.38 -9.30
N GLY A 80 -6.54 -2.80 -8.03
CA GLY A 80 -6.26 -1.87 -6.92
C GLY A 80 -4.88 -1.22 -7.02
N ASN A 81 -3.87 -1.96 -7.49
CA ASN A 81 -2.53 -1.42 -7.74
C ASN A 81 -2.49 -0.55 -9.00
N MET A 82 -3.35 -0.80 -9.98
CA MET A 82 -3.45 0.04 -11.19
C MET A 82 -4.17 1.36 -10.92
N ASN A 83 -5.21 1.33 -10.08
CA ASN A 83 -6.02 2.52 -9.77
C ASN A 83 -5.21 3.62 -9.07
N ILE A 84 -4.13 3.28 -8.36
CA ILE A 84 -3.28 4.28 -7.71
C ILE A 84 -2.28 4.97 -8.64
N VAL A 85 -2.04 4.46 -9.85
CA VAL A 85 -0.96 4.95 -10.73
C VAL A 85 -1.05 6.46 -10.98
N PRO A 86 -2.21 7.05 -11.32
CA PRO A 86 -2.31 8.49 -11.55
C PRO A 86 -1.99 9.29 -10.28
N ALA A 87 -2.50 8.87 -9.12
CA ALA A 87 -2.32 9.60 -7.87
C ALA A 87 -0.89 9.49 -7.32
N VAL A 88 -0.23 8.34 -7.49
CA VAL A 88 1.20 8.18 -7.16
C VAL A 88 2.05 9.05 -8.08
N ALA A 89 1.72 9.11 -9.37
CA ALA A 89 2.39 10.01 -10.30
C ALA A 89 2.25 11.48 -9.88
N THR A 90 1.05 11.92 -9.49
CA THR A 90 0.84 13.27 -8.94
C THR A 90 1.73 13.50 -7.71
N ALA A 91 1.73 12.58 -6.73
CA ALA A 91 2.58 12.71 -5.54
C ALA A 91 4.07 12.78 -5.88
N PHE A 92 4.53 12.02 -6.87
CA PHE A 92 5.91 12.02 -7.33
C PHE A 92 6.33 13.36 -7.95
N TYR A 93 5.56 13.87 -8.91
CA TYR A 93 5.85 15.15 -9.56
C TYR A 93 5.76 16.34 -8.59
N GLU A 94 4.89 16.23 -7.58
CA GLU A 94 4.73 17.26 -6.54
C GLU A 94 5.69 17.11 -5.35
N SER A 95 6.65 16.17 -5.42
CA SER A 95 7.64 15.91 -4.36
C SER A 95 7.02 15.57 -2.98
N VAL A 96 5.85 14.95 -2.98
CA VAL A 96 5.15 14.49 -1.78
C VAL A 96 5.81 13.22 -1.26
N ALA A 97 5.94 13.08 0.07
CA ALA A 97 6.52 11.90 0.69
C ALA A 97 5.43 11.05 1.34
N LEU A 98 5.27 9.83 0.84
CA LEU A 98 4.37 8.79 1.33
C LEU A 98 4.95 7.42 1.02
N VAL A 99 4.45 6.38 1.68
CA VAL A 99 4.81 4.98 1.41
C VAL A 99 3.57 4.22 0.99
N VAL A 100 3.65 3.48 -0.10
CA VAL A 100 2.59 2.57 -0.55
C VAL A 100 2.98 1.14 -0.19
N LEU A 101 2.13 0.47 0.58
CA LEU A 101 2.18 -0.96 0.86
C LEU A 101 1.12 -1.64 -0.01
N ALA A 102 1.54 -2.08 -1.18
CA ALA A 102 0.69 -2.77 -2.13
C ALA A 102 0.57 -4.26 -1.79
N GLY A 103 -0.65 -4.79 -1.90
CA GLY A 103 -0.91 -6.22 -1.87
C GLY A 103 -0.41 -6.90 -3.13
N ALA A 104 -0.14 -8.21 -3.00
CA ALA A 104 0.28 -9.07 -4.09
C ALA A 104 -0.39 -10.44 -3.96
N GLY A 105 -0.51 -11.16 -5.07
CA GLY A 105 -0.96 -12.55 -5.06
C GLY A 105 -0.02 -13.45 -4.27
N ALA A 106 -0.51 -14.60 -3.83
CA ALA A 106 0.35 -15.58 -3.18
C ALA A 106 1.40 -16.09 -4.17
N THR A 107 2.66 -16.16 -3.73
CA THR A 107 3.81 -16.43 -4.61
C THR A 107 3.73 -17.77 -5.35
N HIS A 108 3.02 -18.76 -4.81
CA HIS A 108 2.81 -20.05 -5.46
C HIS A 108 1.81 -20.01 -6.63
N TRP A 109 1.06 -18.90 -6.76
CA TRP A 109 0.19 -18.60 -7.90
C TRP A 109 0.83 -17.67 -8.92
N PHE A 110 2.07 -17.19 -8.71
CA PHE A 110 2.71 -16.29 -9.66
C PHE A 110 2.82 -16.93 -11.05
N ASP A 111 2.37 -16.19 -12.06
CA ASP A 111 2.31 -16.53 -13.48
C ASP A 111 1.42 -17.74 -13.80
N ARG A 112 0.45 -18.02 -12.93
CA ARG A 112 -0.48 -19.16 -13.08
C ARG A 112 -1.93 -18.75 -13.28
N GLY A 113 -2.19 -17.46 -13.44
CA GLY A 113 -3.56 -16.95 -13.57
C GLY A 113 -4.27 -16.92 -12.23
N GLY A 114 -3.54 -16.52 -11.18
CA GLY A 114 -4.12 -16.22 -9.89
C GLY A 114 -5.19 -15.12 -9.98
N MET A 115 -6.00 -15.01 -8.92
CA MET A 115 -7.04 -13.99 -8.86
C MET A 115 -6.42 -12.58 -8.97
N GLU A 116 -6.90 -11.80 -9.93
CA GLU A 116 -6.45 -10.43 -10.22
C GLU A 116 -4.96 -10.30 -10.62
N GLU A 117 -4.38 -11.38 -11.14
CA GLU A 117 -3.03 -11.37 -11.71
C GLU A 117 -3.01 -10.92 -13.18
N ALA A 118 -2.05 -10.07 -13.54
CA ALA A 118 -1.72 -9.59 -14.87
C ALA A 118 -0.79 -10.55 -15.64
N TYR A 119 -1.19 -11.82 -15.79
CA TYR A 119 -0.36 -12.89 -16.39
C TYR A 119 -0.51 -13.08 -17.93
N ARG A 120 -1.47 -12.40 -18.58
CA ARG A 120 -1.89 -12.76 -19.96
C ARG A 120 -0.86 -12.44 -21.04
N SER A 121 -0.02 -11.44 -20.81
CA SER A 121 0.94 -10.93 -21.80
C SER A 121 2.39 -11.15 -21.39
N GLY A 122 2.62 -11.84 -20.27
CA GLY A 122 3.94 -11.97 -19.65
C GLY A 122 3.80 -12.25 -18.15
N PRO A 123 4.93 -12.30 -17.43
CA PRO A 123 4.91 -12.45 -15.99
C PRO A 123 4.24 -11.26 -15.30
N GLU A 124 3.70 -11.50 -14.10
CA GLU A 124 3.16 -10.46 -13.23
C GLU A 124 4.25 -9.42 -12.92
N ASP A 125 4.08 -8.18 -13.42
CA ASP A 125 5.02 -7.08 -13.18
C ASP A 125 4.29 -5.73 -13.03
N TRP A 126 3.41 -5.64 -12.04
CA TRP A 126 2.76 -4.36 -11.71
C TRP A 126 3.76 -3.33 -11.19
N VAL A 127 4.89 -3.75 -10.61
CA VAL A 127 5.92 -2.87 -10.05
C VAL A 127 6.56 -2.03 -11.16
N ALA A 128 6.81 -2.60 -12.34
CA ALA A 128 7.33 -1.85 -13.48
C ALA A 128 6.41 -0.70 -13.93
N VAL A 129 5.09 -0.79 -13.68
CA VAL A 129 4.13 0.28 -14.00
C VAL A 129 4.37 1.52 -13.12
N LEU A 130 4.71 1.32 -11.85
CA LEU A 130 4.93 2.41 -10.88
C LEU A 130 6.39 2.88 -10.81
N LYS A 131 7.35 2.09 -11.30
CA LYS A 131 8.77 2.38 -11.25
C LYS A 131 9.16 3.76 -11.83
N PRO A 132 8.59 4.25 -12.95
CA PRO A 132 8.93 5.58 -13.50
C PRO A 132 8.44 6.75 -12.65
N VAL A 133 7.46 6.51 -11.77
CA VAL A 133 6.76 7.53 -10.98
C VAL A 133 6.87 7.28 -9.49
N THR A 134 7.94 6.60 -9.05
CA THR A 134 8.25 6.37 -7.65
C THR A 134 9.73 6.64 -7.39
N LYS A 135 10.07 7.03 -6.16
CA LYS A 135 11.47 7.25 -5.77
C LYS A 135 12.23 5.94 -5.60
N LYS A 136 11.52 4.88 -5.23
CA LYS A 136 12.02 3.50 -5.06
C LYS A 136 10.83 2.55 -5.17
N ALA A 137 11.00 1.50 -5.98
CA ALA A 137 10.07 0.40 -6.19
C ALA A 137 10.87 -0.90 -6.26
#